data_AF-A0A2G9TJ22-F1
#
_entry.id   AF-A0A2G9TJ22-F1
#
_cell.length_a   1.000
_cell.length_b   1.000
_cell.length_c   1.000
_cell.angle_alpha   90.00
_cell.angle_beta   90.00
_cell.angle_gamma   90.00
#
_symmetry.space_group_name_H-M   'P 1'
#
loop_
_entity.id
_entity.type
_entity.pdbx_description
1 polymer ?
#
loop_
_entity_poly.entity_id
_entity_poly.type
_entity_poly.pdbx_seq_one_letter_code
_entity_poly.pdbx_strand_id
1 'polypeptide(L)'
;MQTAAEWKASRAAEAEVFPPCNSEWHQNSGGRVWCSMKSGGIQRDWAGVPRLLYDPNTKQQRCACVKNFGAGLSPVGAKGTNRGDLDHPNLRQYPKCSPSSNSCRIEKD
;
A
#
# COMPACT_ATOMS: atom_id res chain seq x y z
N MET A 1 6.16 9.97 24.38
CA MET A 1 5.89 8.56 24.00
C MET A 1 4.42 8.47 23.63
N GLN A 2 4.06 7.89 22.48
CA GLN A 2 2.66 7.66 22.13
C GLN A 2 2.11 6.50 22.97
N THR A 3 0.84 6.60 23.36
CA THR A 3 0.12 5.54 24.05
C THR A 3 -0.24 4.40 23.08
N ALA A 4 -0.56 3.22 23.62
CA ALA A 4 -1.00 2.08 22.81
C ALA A 4 -2.29 2.38 22.02
N ALA A 5 -3.18 3.22 22.57
CA ALA A 5 -4.42 3.61 21.92
C ALA A 5 -4.17 4.54 20.71
N GLU A 6 -3.30 5.54 20.87
CA GLU A 6 -2.91 6.45 19.78
C GLU A 6 -2.21 5.70 18.65
N TRP A 7 -1.32 4.77 18.99
CA TRP A 7 -0.65 3.92 18.00
C TRP A 7 -1.67 3.09 17.18
N LYS A 8 -2.63 2.48 17.86
CA LYS A 8 -3.69 1.69 17.20
C LYS A 8 -4.57 2.56 16.31
N ALA A 9 -4.98 3.74 16.79
CA ALA A 9 -5.79 4.68 16.02
C ALA A 9 -5.05 5.20 14.78
N SER A 10 -3.78 5.55 14.93
CA SER A 10 -2.92 5.99 13.81
C SER A 10 -2.78 4.89 12.74
N ARG A 11 -2.52 3.63 13.14
CA ARG A 11 -2.45 2.51 12.19
C ARG A 11 -3.78 2.24 11.50
N ALA A 12 -4.90 2.39 12.19
CA ALA A 12 -6.22 2.24 11.58
C ALA A 12 -6.48 3.34 10.53
N ALA A 13 -6.18 4.59 10.86
CA ALA A 13 -6.30 5.71 9.92
C ALA A 13 -5.38 5.54 8.70
N GLU A 14 -4.14 5.10 8.90
CA GLU A 14 -3.23 4.78 7.79
C GLU A 14 -3.76 3.62 6.95
N ALA A 15 -4.39 2.61 7.57
CA ALA A 15 -4.96 1.48 6.85
C ALA A 15 -6.14 1.89 5.95
N GLU A 16 -6.93 2.91 6.30
CA GLU A 16 -7.99 3.42 5.40
C GLU A 16 -7.43 4.08 4.13
N VAL A 17 -6.31 4.80 4.27
CA VAL A 17 -5.62 5.46 3.15
C VAL A 17 -4.80 4.45 2.32
N PHE A 18 -4.09 3.57 3.03
CA PHE A 18 -3.13 2.59 2.50
C PHE A 18 -3.43 1.17 3.02
N PRO A 19 -4.56 0.54 2.60
CA PRO A 19 -4.91 -0.80 3.05
C PRO A 19 -3.82 -1.82 2.76
N PRO A 20 -3.60 -2.82 3.63
CA PRO A 20 -2.72 -3.94 3.33
C PRO A 20 -3.12 -4.63 2.02
N CYS A 21 -2.12 -5.08 1.26
CA CYS A 21 -2.36 -5.89 0.06
C CYS A 21 -2.91 -7.26 0.42
N ASN A 22 -3.58 -7.89 -0.54
CA ASN A 22 -3.74 -9.34 -0.51
C ASN A 22 -2.40 -10.00 -0.86
N SER A 23 -2.16 -11.20 -0.35
CA SER A 23 -0.91 -11.93 -0.55
C SER A 23 -1.11 -13.44 -0.61
N GLU A 24 -0.32 -14.10 -1.46
CA GLU A 24 -0.20 -15.55 -1.51
C GLU A 24 1.28 -15.93 -1.53
N TRP A 25 1.57 -17.13 -1.04
CA TRP A 25 2.91 -17.70 -1.13
C TRP A 25 2.80 -19.17 -1.48
N HIS A 26 3.58 -19.57 -2.48
CA HIS A 26 3.71 -20.96 -2.89
C HIS A 26 5.18 -21.36 -2.96
N GLN A 27 5.50 -22.56 -2.49
CA GLN A 27 6.88 -23.05 -2.44
C GLN A 27 7.60 -22.95 -3.80
N ASN A 28 6.89 -23.30 -4.87
CA ASN A 28 7.43 -23.40 -6.23
C ASN A 28 7.44 -22.07 -7.01
N SER A 29 6.55 -21.13 -6.68
CA SER A 29 6.39 -19.88 -7.46
C SER A 29 6.62 -18.60 -6.66
N GLY A 30 7.03 -18.73 -5.40
CA GLY A 30 7.35 -17.61 -4.51
C GLY A 30 6.09 -16.88 -4.00
N GLY A 31 6.32 -15.64 -3.58
CA GLY A 31 5.25 -14.77 -3.09
C GLY A 31 4.62 -13.95 -4.20
N ARG A 32 3.37 -13.53 -4.01
CA ARG A 32 2.69 -12.54 -4.84
C ARG A 32 1.83 -11.66 -3.96
N VAL A 33 1.78 -10.38 -4.27
CA VAL A 33 0.86 -9.41 -3.68
C VAL A 33 -0.02 -8.79 -4.75
N TRP A 34 -1.25 -8.47 -4.40
CA TRP A 34 -2.15 -7.76 -5.31
C TRP A 34 -3.15 -6.90 -4.57
N CYS A 35 -3.71 -5.96 -5.31
CA CYS A 35 -4.73 -5.05 -4.87
C CYS A 35 -6.03 -5.32 -5.62
N SER A 36 -7.13 -5.33 -4.88
CA SER A 36 -8.48 -5.42 -5.41
C SER A 36 -9.38 -4.43 -4.67
N MET A 37 -10.66 -4.38 -5.05
CA MET A 37 -11.66 -3.60 -4.31
C MET A 37 -11.82 -4.05 -2.85
N LYS A 38 -11.29 -5.24 -2.49
CA LYS A 38 -11.24 -5.75 -1.13
C LYS A 38 -9.84 -6.24 -0.78
N SER A 39 -9.09 -5.45 0.00
CA SER A 39 -7.73 -5.79 0.43
C SER A 39 -7.55 -5.39 1.90
N GLY A 40 -6.86 -6.22 2.67
CA GLY A 40 -6.60 -5.96 4.09
C GLY A 40 -7.86 -5.87 4.96
N GLY A 41 -8.98 -6.46 4.51
CA GLY A 41 -10.28 -6.39 5.19
C GLY A 41 -11.11 -5.14 4.87
N ILE A 42 -10.60 -4.21 4.05
CA ILE A 42 -11.25 -2.94 3.72
C ILE A 42 -11.87 -3.03 2.32
N GLN A 43 -13.16 -2.71 2.21
CA GLN A 43 -13.91 -2.66 0.95
C GLN A 43 -13.93 -1.22 0.42
N ARG A 44 -13.60 -1.05 -0.86
CA ARG A 44 -13.49 0.25 -1.54
C ARG A 44 -14.05 0.17 -2.96
N ASP A 45 -14.24 1.31 -3.60
CA ASP A 45 -14.64 1.48 -5.00
C ASP A 45 -13.44 1.46 -5.99
N TRP A 46 -12.22 1.33 -5.48
CA TRP A 46 -10.99 1.24 -6.27
C TRP A 46 -10.08 0.10 -5.80
N ALA A 47 -9.36 -0.50 -6.75
CA ALA A 47 -8.35 -1.52 -6.46
C ALA A 47 -6.98 -0.91 -6.15
N GLY A 48 -6.48 -0.10 -7.10
CA GLY A 48 -5.17 0.53 -7.01
C GLY A 48 -4.03 -0.42 -7.37
N VAL A 49 -2.82 -0.03 -6.98
CA VAL A 49 -1.58 -0.77 -7.25
C VAL A 49 -0.82 -1.07 -5.96
N PRO A 50 -0.16 -2.23 -5.83
CA PRO A 50 0.67 -2.55 -4.68
C PRO A 50 1.95 -1.70 -4.68
N ARG A 51 2.30 -1.19 -3.50
CA ARG A 51 3.54 -0.45 -3.20
C ARG A 51 4.12 -0.91 -1.86
N LEU A 52 5.42 -0.70 -1.71
CA LEU A 52 6.12 -0.84 -0.44
C LEU A 52 5.95 0.47 0.34
N LEU A 53 5.19 0.44 1.43
CA LEU A 53 5.04 1.55 2.36
C LEU A 53 6.04 1.39 3.51
N TYR A 54 6.91 2.39 3.68
CA TYR A 54 7.89 2.46 4.76
C TYR A 54 7.31 3.18 5.98
N ASP A 55 7.39 2.55 7.14
CA ASP A 55 7.08 3.19 8.42
C ASP A 55 8.37 3.74 9.04
N PRO A 56 8.54 5.07 9.13
CA PRO A 56 9.75 5.67 9.69
C PRO A 56 9.94 5.41 11.18
N ASN A 57 8.88 5.08 11.92
CA ASN A 57 8.96 4.82 13.37
C ASN A 57 9.54 3.44 13.65
N THR A 58 9.07 2.42 12.91
CA THR A 58 9.52 1.03 13.09
C THR A 58 10.66 0.64 12.16
N LYS A 59 10.95 1.46 11.14
CA LYS A 59 11.89 1.18 10.04
C LYS A 59 11.52 -0.06 9.22
N GLN A 60 10.25 -0.49 9.29
CA GLN A 60 9.76 -1.65 8.55
C GLN A 60 9.06 -1.21 7.27
N GLN A 61 9.00 -2.13 6.30
CA GLN A 61 8.21 -1.97 5.09
C GLN A 61 7.08 -2.98 5.07
N ARG A 62 5.94 -2.57 4.54
CA ARG A 62 4.79 -3.45 4.28
C ARG A 62 4.22 -3.21 2.89
N CYS A 63 3.48 -4.18 2.37
CA CYS A 63 2.67 -3.94 1.19
C CYS A 63 1.48 -3.04 1.53
N ALA A 64 1.18 -2.08 0.66
CA ALA A 64 0.00 -1.25 0.71
C ALA A 64 -0.62 -1.09 -0.69
N CYS A 65 -1.95 -1.05 -0.74
CA CYS A 65 -2.70 -0.69 -1.93
C CYS A 65 -2.84 0.81 -2.05
N VAL A 66 -2.39 1.34 -3.18
CA VAL A 66 -2.28 2.78 -3.42
C VAL A 66 -3.15 3.18 -4.59
N LYS A 67 -3.99 4.21 -4.38
CA LYS A 67 -4.81 4.77 -5.45
C LYS A 67 -3.89 5.45 -6.44
N ASN A 68 -3.94 5.07 -7.71
CA ASN A 68 -3.03 5.54 -8.75
C ASN A 68 -3.68 6.49 -9.76
N PHE A 69 -4.80 7.10 -9.41
CA PHE A 69 -5.59 7.97 -10.28
C PHE A 69 -6.42 8.96 -9.47
N GLY A 70 -6.78 10.08 -10.11
CA GLY A 70 -7.59 11.15 -9.52
C GLY A 70 -6.91 11.79 -8.31
N ALA A 71 -7.71 12.39 -7.43
CA ALA A 71 -7.24 12.87 -6.13
C ALA A 71 -6.91 11.69 -5.21
N GLY A 72 -5.75 11.79 -4.54
CA GLY A 72 -5.34 10.84 -3.50
C GLY A 72 -6.13 11.01 -2.21
N LEU A 73 -6.02 10.02 -1.33
CA LEU A 73 -6.65 9.98 -0.01
C LEU A 73 -5.75 10.54 1.09
N SER A 74 -4.42 10.53 0.89
CA SER A 74 -3.47 11.14 1.80
C SER A 74 -3.44 12.67 1.62
N PRO A 75 -3.00 13.44 2.63
CA PRO A 75 -2.82 14.89 2.49
C PRO A 75 -1.87 15.29 1.35
N VAL A 76 -0.92 14.42 1.00
CA VAL A 76 0.03 14.64 -0.11
C VAL A 76 -0.69 14.41 -1.44
N GLY A 77 -1.38 13.28 -1.60
CA GLY A 77 -2.08 12.93 -2.83
C GLY A 77 -3.31 13.80 -3.11
N ALA A 78 -3.98 14.32 -2.07
CA ALA A 78 -5.11 15.24 -2.22
C ALA A 78 -4.70 16.61 -2.81
N LYS A 79 -3.45 17.04 -2.57
CA LYS A 79 -2.85 18.26 -3.15
C LYS A 79 -2.06 17.98 -4.42
N GLY A 80 -1.97 16.71 -4.81
CA GLY A 80 -1.08 16.23 -5.84
C GLY A 80 -1.66 16.35 -7.25
N THR A 81 -0.97 15.66 -8.16
CA THR A 81 -1.42 15.48 -9.54
C THR A 81 -2.58 14.47 -9.59
N ASN A 82 -3.26 14.30 -10.72
CA ASN A 82 -4.32 13.28 -10.94
C ASN A 82 -3.81 11.82 -10.89
N ARG A 83 -2.72 11.55 -10.15
CA ARG A 83 -2.01 10.28 -9.98
C ARG A 83 -2.29 9.64 -8.62
N GLY A 84 -3.31 10.09 -7.91
CA GLY A 84 -3.70 9.57 -6.59
C GLY A 84 -2.62 9.79 -5.55
N ASP A 85 -2.23 8.74 -4.84
CA ASP A 85 -1.24 8.79 -3.75
C ASP A 85 0.15 8.31 -4.16
N LEU A 86 0.42 8.10 -5.46
CA LEU A 86 1.69 7.55 -5.94
C LEU A 86 2.93 8.38 -5.55
N ASP A 87 2.75 9.69 -5.32
CA ASP A 87 3.85 10.62 -5.01
C ASP A 87 4.10 10.76 -3.49
N HIS A 88 3.45 9.93 -2.67
CA HIS A 88 3.68 9.93 -1.22
C HIS A 88 5.14 9.49 -0.90
N PRO A 89 5.88 10.24 -0.06
CA PRO A 89 7.33 10.08 0.08
C PRO A 89 7.77 8.73 0.67
N ASN A 90 6.89 8.08 1.43
CA ASN A 90 7.17 6.78 2.04
C ASN A 90 6.81 5.58 1.15
N LEU A 91 6.33 5.81 -0.08
CA LEU A 91 5.99 4.74 -1.02
C LEU A 91 7.14 4.44 -1.96
N ARG A 92 7.36 3.15 -2.22
CA ARG A 92 8.27 2.66 -3.25
C ARG A 92 7.57 1.61 -4.12
N GLN A 93 7.98 1.54 -5.38
CA GLN A 93 7.52 0.52 -6.30
C GLN A 93 8.18 -0.82 -6.00
N TYR A 94 7.44 -1.92 -6.22
CA TYR A 94 8.03 -3.26 -6.22
C TYR A 94 9.04 -3.41 -7.39
N PRO A 95 10.24 -3.95 -7.14
CA PRO A 95 11.19 -4.25 -8.21
C PRO A 95 10.57 -5.13 -9.30
N LYS A 96 10.91 -4.86 -10.56
CA LYS A 96 10.45 -5.61 -11.74
C LYS A 96 8.92 -5.77 -11.89
N CYS A 97 8.15 -4.95 -11.17
CA CYS A 97 6.70 -4.88 -11.33
C CYS A 97 6.32 -3.65 -12.14
N SER A 98 5.36 -3.77 -13.07
CA SER A 98 4.88 -2.62 -13.84
C SER A 98 4.26 -1.55 -12.90
N PRO A 99 4.51 -0.24 -13.15
CA PRO A 99 3.96 0.83 -12.32
C PRO A 99 2.43 0.82 -12.24
N SER A 100 1.73 0.33 -13.26
CA SER A 100 0.27 0.26 -13.32
C SER A 100 -0.30 -1.11 -12.99
N SER A 101 0.54 -2.12 -12.70
CA SER A 101 0.05 -3.45 -12.37
C SER A 101 -0.64 -3.45 -11.01
N ASN A 102 -1.80 -4.09 -10.92
CA ASN A 102 -2.48 -4.35 -9.65
C ASN A 102 -1.93 -5.59 -8.92
N SER A 103 -0.93 -6.28 -9.49
CA SER A 103 -0.39 -7.55 -8.99
C SER A 103 1.11 -7.63 -9.24
N CYS A 104 1.89 -7.92 -8.21
CA CYS A 104 3.36 -8.04 -8.28
C CYS A 104 3.82 -9.37 -7.68
N ARG A 105 4.82 -10.00 -8.32
CA ARG A 105 5.56 -11.12 -7.74
C ARG A 105 6.59 -10.59 -6.75
N ILE A 106 6.75 -11.29 -5.63
CA ILE A 106 7.79 -11.03 -4.64
C ILE A 106 8.94 -11.95 -4.97
N GLU A 107 10.09 -11.37 -5.33
CA GLU A 107 11.30 -12.15 -5.54
C GLU A 107 11.78 -12.75 -4.22
N LYS A 108 12.37 -13.95 -4.26
CA LYS A 108 13.19 -14.43 -3.14
C LYS A 108 14.53 -13.73 -3.29
N ASP A 109 14.93 -12.99 -2.27
CA ASP A 109 16.31 -12.50 -2.14
C ASP A 109 17.29 -13.68 -2.10
#